data_AF-A0A9R0U8Y4-F1
#
_entry.id   AF-A0A9R0U8Y4-F1
#
_cell.length_a   1.000
_cell.length_b   1.000
_cell.length_c   1.000
_cell.angle_alpha   90.00
_cell.angle_beta   90.00
_cell.angle_gamma   90.00
#
_symmetry.space_group_name_H-M   'P 1'
#
loop_
_entity.id
_entity.type
_entity.pdbx_description
1 polymer ?
#
loop_
_entity_poly.entity_id
_entity_poly.type
_entity_poly.pdbx_seq_one_letter_code
_entity_poly.pdbx_strand_id
1 'polypeptide(L)'
;MLDRRTGGSLTYGELWQRAGALAADLADRGVRPGSLVAVAARPSIDLVVALTGVLRAGAAYVPLDPHAPAARVATILRDCGDPPVVVGERRGRPPARRAPRAPRPRRPGGARPRPPTGG
;
A
#
# COMPACT_ATOMS: atom_id res chain seq x y z
N MET A 1 -11.35 2.42 1.07
CA MET A 1 -10.41 3.21 1.89
C MET A 1 -10.72 4.68 1.67
N LEU A 2 -10.85 5.49 2.72
CA LEU A 2 -11.27 6.89 2.64
C LEU A 2 -10.15 7.79 3.16
N ASP A 3 -9.86 8.88 2.47
CA ASP A 3 -8.98 9.94 2.94
C ASP A 3 -9.84 11.08 3.51
N ARG A 4 -9.72 11.32 4.81
CA ARG A 4 -10.48 12.36 5.51
C ARG A 4 -10.04 13.77 5.13
N ARG A 5 -8.84 13.98 4.57
CA ARG A 5 -8.35 15.30 4.15
C ARG A 5 -8.81 15.72 2.77
N THR A 6 -8.84 14.79 1.82
CA THR A 6 -9.20 15.09 0.42
C THR A 6 -10.65 14.73 0.08
N GLY A 7 -11.36 14.04 0.98
CA GLY A 7 -12.67 13.45 0.67
C GLY A 7 -12.58 12.31 -0.36
N GLY A 8 -11.37 11.93 -0.77
CA GLY A 8 -11.12 10.89 -1.75
C GLY A 8 -11.39 9.50 -1.17
N SER A 9 -11.80 8.57 -2.03
CA SER A 9 -11.89 7.16 -1.66
C SER A 9 -11.24 6.28 -2.72
N LEU A 10 -10.72 5.15 -2.26
CA LEU A 10 -10.07 4.15 -3.07
C LEU A 10 -10.65 2.77 -2.76
N THR A 11 -11.01 2.02 -3.80
CA THR A 11 -11.32 0.61 -3.65
C THR A 11 -10.05 -0.19 -3.37
N TYR A 12 -10.21 -1.39 -2.81
CA TYR A 12 -9.07 -2.28 -2.59
C TYR A 12 -8.39 -2.68 -3.91
N GLY A 13 -9.17 -2.87 -4.98
CA GLY A 13 -8.64 -3.16 -6.32
C GLY A 13 -7.77 -2.02 -6.85
N GLU A 14 -8.22 -0.78 -6.72
CA GLU A 14 -7.43 0.40 -7.11
C GLU A 14 -6.18 0.56 -6.25
N LEU A 15 -6.24 0.24 -4.94
CA LEU A 15 -5.08 0.24 -4.04
C LEU A 15 -4.03 -0.74 -4.57
N TRP A 16 -4.46 -1.96 -4.85
CA TRP A 16 -3.60 -3.03 -5.33
C TRP A 16 -2.93 -2.68 -6.65
N GLN A 17 -3.67 -2.07 -7.58
CA GLN A 17 -3.13 -1.63 -8.88
C GLN A 17 -2.08 -0.52 -8.71
N ARG A 18 -2.38 0.51 -7.91
CA ARG A 18 -1.42 1.59 -7.65
C ARG A 18 -0.16 1.10 -6.93
N ALA A 19 -0.32 0.22 -5.95
CA ALA A 19 0.77 -0.40 -5.22
C ALA A 19 1.60 -1.33 -6.12
N GLY A 20 0.96 -2.06 -7.04
CA GLY A 20 1.64 -2.86 -8.06
C GLY A 20 2.49 -2.02 -9.01
N ALA A 21 1.96 -0.90 -9.50
CA ALA A 21 2.72 0.02 -10.34
C ALA A 21 3.92 0.62 -9.60
N LEU A 22 3.76 0.96 -8.32
CA LEU A 22 4.88 1.40 -7.49
C LEU A 22 5.93 0.29 -7.30
N ALA A 23 5.51 -0.95 -7.03
CA ALA A 23 6.44 -2.06 -6.86
C ALA A 23 7.28 -2.32 -8.12
N ALA A 24 6.67 -2.19 -9.31
CA ALA A 24 7.38 -2.27 -10.58
C ALA A 24 8.41 -1.14 -10.74
N ASP A 25 8.01 0.12 -10.49
CA ASP A 25 8.92 1.27 -10.52
C ASP A 25 10.08 1.15 -9.51
N LEU A 26 9.83 0.57 -8.33
CA LEU A 26 10.90 0.26 -7.37
C LEU A 26 11.86 -0.80 -7.91
N ALA A 27 11.35 -1.87 -8.52
CA ALA A 27 12.18 -2.90 -9.12
C ALA A 27 13.04 -2.36 -10.28
N ASP A 28 12.49 -1.48 -11.11
CA ASP A 28 13.19 -0.79 -12.19
C ASP A 28 14.32 0.12 -11.65
N ARG A 29 14.13 0.68 -10.45
CA ARG A 29 15.16 1.45 -9.71
C ARG A 29 16.17 0.57 -8.97
N GLY A 30 16.10 -0.74 -9.15
CA GLY A 30 17.05 -1.68 -8.56
C GLY A 30 16.70 -2.18 -7.16
N VAL A 31 15.52 -1.86 -6.62
CA VAL A 31 15.05 -2.43 -5.36
C VAL A 31 14.84 -3.93 -5.55
N ARG A 32 15.37 -4.72 -4.62
CA ARG A 32 15.25 -6.18 -4.60
C ARG A 32 14.55 -6.64 -3.33
N PRO A 33 14.04 -7.89 -3.29
CA PRO A 33 13.58 -8.47 -2.04
C PRO A 33 14.65 -8.37 -0.95
N GLY A 34 14.27 -7.91 0.23
CA GLY A 34 15.18 -7.65 1.35
C GLY A 34 15.81 -6.25 1.36
N SER A 35 15.65 -5.43 0.31
CA SER A 35 16.08 -4.04 0.33
C SER A 35 15.30 -3.20 1.36
N LEU A 36 15.94 -2.14 1.87
CA LEU A 36 15.27 -1.08 2.61
C LEU A 36 14.81 0.02 1.65
N VAL A 37 13.63 0.58 1.90
CA VAL A 37 13.09 1.73 1.16
C VAL A 37 12.60 2.75 2.18
N ALA A 38 13.17 3.95 2.17
CA ALA A 38 12.71 5.01 3.05
C ALA A 38 11.39 5.59 2.54
N VAL A 39 10.42 5.77 3.43
CA VAL A 39 9.09 6.30 3.09
C VAL A 39 8.83 7.55 3.92
N ALA A 40 8.84 8.71 3.24
CA ALA A 40 8.55 10.00 3.85
C ALA A 40 7.16 10.48 3.42
N ALA A 41 6.16 10.35 4.30
CA ALA A 41 4.80 10.78 3.99
C ALA A 41 3.99 11.05 5.25
N ARG A 42 3.01 11.95 5.15
CA ARG A 42 1.98 12.12 6.17
C ARG A 42 0.93 11.00 6.06
N PRO A 43 0.16 10.72 7.12
CA PRO A 43 -0.96 9.78 7.04
C PRO A 43 -1.95 10.17 5.93
N SER A 44 -2.05 9.34 4.90
CA SER A 44 -2.90 9.54 3.72
C SER A 44 -3.15 8.20 3.00
N ILE A 45 -4.02 8.20 1.98
CA ILE A 45 -4.15 7.04 1.09
C ILE A 45 -2.83 6.76 0.37
N ASP A 46 -2.07 7.80 0.02
CA ASP A 46 -0.79 7.65 -0.68
C ASP A 46 0.28 6.98 0.19
N LEU A 47 0.26 7.23 1.51
CA LEU A 47 1.11 6.49 2.45
C LEU A 47 0.78 4.99 2.39
N VAL A 48 -0.50 4.62 2.37
CA VAL A 48 -0.88 3.20 2.31
C VAL A 48 -0.56 2.57 0.96
N VAL A 49 -0.68 3.31 -0.14
CA VAL A 49 -0.17 2.89 -1.45
C VAL A 49 1.35 2.66 -1.39
N ALA A 50 2.09 3.58 -0.77
CA ALA A 50 3.55 3.50 -0.65
C ALA A 50 3.98 2.26 0.16
N LEU A 51 3.44 2.09 1.36
CA LEU A 51 3.73 0.94 2.22
C LEU A 51 3.37 -0.37 1.53
N THR A 52 2.18 -0.44 0.91
CA THR A 52 1.75 -1.65 0.20
C THR A 52 2.67 -1.93 -1.00
N GLY A 53 3.11 -0.90 -1.74
CA GLY A 53 4.01 -1.08 -2.89
C GLY A 53 5.40 -1.56 -2.49
N VAL A 54 5.97 -1.03 -1.40
CA VAL A 54 7.26 -1.48 -0.86
C VAL A 54 7.17 -2.95 -0.44
N LEU A 55 6.13 -3.33 0.30
CA LEU A 55 5.91 -4.71 0.73
C LEU A 55 5.72 -5.65 -0.47
N ARG A 56 5.02 -5.20 -1.52
CA ARG A 56 4.83 -5.96 -2.76
C ARG A 56 6.13 -6.18 -3.54
N ALA A 57 7.09 -5.26 -3.44
CA ALA A 57 8.43 -5.44 -4.00
C ALA A 57 9.29 -6.43 -3.19
N GLY A 58 8.79 -6.94 -2.06
CA GLY A 58 9.54 -7.79 -1.13
C GLY A 58 10.54 -7.00 -0.28
N ALA A 59 10.42 -5.67 -0.26
CA ALA A 59 11.29 -4.77 0.49
C ALA A 59 10.67 -4.40 1.85
N ALA A 60 11.50 -3.94 2.77
CA ALA A 60 11.08 -3.38 4.05
C ALA A 60 11.10 -1.84 3.98
N TYR A 61 10.15 -1.19 4.65
CA TYR A 61 10.07 0.27 4.66
C TYR A 61 10.75 0.86 5.90
N VAL A 62 11.38 2.02 5.73
CA VAL A 62 11.91 2.85 6.83
C VAL A 62 11.05 4.10 6.95
N PRO A 63 10.26 4.27 8.02
CA PRO A 63 9.39 5.42 8.17
C PRO A 63 10.21 6.68 8.46
N LEU A 64 10.02 7.71 7.63
CA LEU A 64 10.58 9.04 7.83
C LEU A 64 9.45 10.03 8.10
N ASP A 65 9.55 10.75 9.22
CA ASP A 65 8.67 11.89 9.48
C ASP A 65 9.20 13.11 8.71
N PRO A 66 8.43 13.67 7.75
CA PRO A 66 8.83 14.86 7.01
C PRO A 66 8.98 16.11 7.88
N HIS A 67 8.47 16.10 9.12
CA HIS A 67 8.65 17.20 10.09
C HIS A 67 9.83 16.98 11.04
N ALA A 68 10.50 15.84 10.98
CA ALA A 68 11.70 15.62 11.77
C ALA A 68 12.83 16.56 11.32
N PRO A 69 13.71 16.98 12.24
CA PRO A 69 14.90 17.76 11.87
C PRO A 69 15.73 17.04 10.81
N ALA A 70 16.25 17.78 9.83
CA ALA A 70 17.03 17.22 8.72
C ALA A 70 18.22 16.37 9.19
N ALA A 71 18.88 16.77 10.27
CA ALA A 71 19.95 16.00 10.89
C ALA A 71 19.49 14.60 11.34
N ARG A 72 18.27 14.48 11.88
CA ARG A 72 17.71 13.20 12.30
C ARG A 72 17.36 12.31 11.11
N VAL A 73 16.78 12.88 10.06
CA VAL A 73 16.50 12.16 8.81
C VAL A 73 17.81 11.62 8.21
N ALA A 74 18.85 12.46 8.15
CA ALA A 74 20.15 12.06 7.62
C ALA A 74 20.81 10.95 8.44
N THR A 75 20.69 10.97 9.76
CA THR A 75 21.18 9.87 10.61
C THR A 75 20.45 8.56 10.31
N ILE A 76 19.12 8.58 10.24
CA ILE A 76 18.34 7.38 9.94
C ILE A 76 18.70 6.81 8.56
N LEU A 77 18.85 7.65 7.54
CA LEU A 77 19.24 7.20 6.20
C LEU A 77 20.62 6.54 6.18
N ARG A 78 21.60 7.16 6.85
CA ARG A 78 22.95 6.57 6.98
C ARG A 78 22.94 5.24 7.71
N ASP A 79 22.22 5.14 8.81
CA ASP A 79 22.11 3.90 9.60
C ASP A 79 21.43 2.77 8.78
N CYS A 80 20.64 3.13 7.77
CA CYS A 80 19.96 2.21 6.85
C CYS A 80 20.72 1.95 5.54
N GLY A 81 21.95 2.46 5.38
CA GLY A 81 22.76 2.27 4.18
C GLY A 81 22.27 3.05 2.96
N ASP A 82 21.75 4.27 3.17
CA ASP A 82 21.28 5.21 2.13
C ASP A 82 20.25 4.58 1.15
N PRO A 83 19.12 4.08 1.68
CA PRO A 83 18.10 3.43 0.86
C PRO A 83 17.43 4.42 -0.10
N PRO A 84 16.88 3.94 -1.23
CA PRO A 84 16.04 4.76 -2.09
C PRO A 84 14.84 5.32 -1.30
N VAL A 85 14.50 6.59 -1.56
CA VAL A 85 13.44 7.31 -0.84
C VAL A 85 12.20 7.42 -1.72
N VAL A 86 11.06 7.00 -1.16
CA VAL A 86 9.72 7.25 -1.70
C VAL A 86 9.08 8.36 -0.88
N VAL A 87 8.79 9.48 -1.53
CA VAL A 87 8.02 10.59 -0.91
C VAL A 87 6.55 10.40 -1.26
N GLY A 88 5.70 10.31 -0.24
CA GLY A 88 4.26 10.14 -0.40
C GLY A 88 3.55 11.44 -0.75
N GLU A 89 3.94 12.05 -1.87
CA GLU A 89 3.14 13.05 -2.57
C GLU A 89 3.35 12.88 -4.08
N ARG A 90 2.80 11.80 -4.67
CA ARG A 90 2.55 11.83 -6.12
C ARG A 90 1.29 12.66 -6.37
N ARG A 91 1.45 13.95 -6.68
CA ARG A 91 0.41 14.72 -7.36
C ARG A 91 0.14 14.11 -8.75
N GLY A 92 -1.11 13.68 -8.98
CA GLY A 92 -1.64 13.24 -10.28
C GLY A 92 -1.48 11.73 -10.53
N ARG A 93 -2.51 10.94 -10.88
CA ARG A 93 -3.75 11.17 -11.63
C ARG A 93 -4.84 10.25 -11.04
N PRO A 94 -6.11 10.68 -10.90
CA PRO A 94 -7.19 9.76 -10.52
C PRO A 94 -7.26 8.64 -11.57
N PRO A 95 -7.45 7.36 -11.18
CA PRO A 95 -7.64 6.29 -12.13
C PRO A 95 -8.78 6.71 -13.05
N ALA A 96 -8.54 6.62 -14.37
CA ALA A 96 -9.62 6.71 -15.32
C ALA A 96 -10.67 5.67 -14.90
N ARG A 97 -11.88 6.14 -14.60
CA ARG A 97 -13.10 5.34 -14.37
C ARG A 97 -13.09 4.19 -15.40
N ARG A 98 -13.31 2.91 -15.09
CA ARG A 98 -14.01 2.23 -14.00
C ARG A 98 -13.49 0.77 -13.98
N ALA A 99 -13.10 0.21 -12.83
CA ALA A 99 -12.87 -1.23 -12.74
C ALA A 99 -14.22 -1.96 -12.50
N PRO A 100 -14.52 -3.05 -13.21
CA PRO A 100 -15.75 -3.80 -13.01
C PRO A 100 -15.85 -4.33 -11.58
N ARG A 101 -17.09 -4.37 -11.05
CA ARG A 101 -17.38 -4.93 -9.73
C ARG A 101 -16.75 -6.32 -9.64
N ALA A 102 -15.81 -6.50 -8.72
CA ALA A 102 -15.34 -7.84 -8.36
C ALA A 102 -16.55 -8.67 -7.89
N PRO A 103 -16.71 -9.91 -8.36
CA PRO A 103 -17.79 -10.77 -7.92
C PRO A 103 -17.66 -10.98 -6.41
N ARG A 104 -18.80 -10.89 -5.71
CA ARG A 104 -18.86 -11.19 -4.27
C ARG A 104 -18.31 -12.61 -4.07
N PRO A 105 -17.43 -12.86 -3.09
CA PRO A 105 -17.13 -14.23 -2.70
C PRO A 105 -18.45 -14.90 -2.31
N ARG A 106 -18.79 -16.01 -2.99
CA ARG A 106 -19.94 -16.83 -2.60
C ARG A 106 -19.67 -17.28 -1.17
N ARG A 107 -20.51 -16.87 -0.22
CA ARG A 107 -20.52 -17.52 1.10
C ARG A 107 -20.80 -19.00 0.84
N PRO A 108 -19.97 -19.94 1.31
CA PRO A 108 -20.42 -21.32 1.40
C PRO A 108 -21.62 -21.33 2.35
N GLY A 109 -22.80 -21.55 1.77
CA GLY A 109 -24.05 -21.74 2.50
C GLY A 109 -24.00 -23.07 3.24
N GLY A 110 -23.35 -23.10 4.39
CA GLY A 110 -23.41 -24.22 5.32
C GLY A 110 -24.73 -24.20 6.07
N ALA A 111 -25.82 -24.61 5.41
CA ALA A 111 -27.03 -24.99 6.11
C ALA A 111 -26.69 -26.19 7.01
N ARG A 112 -26.91 -26.06 8.32
CA ARG A 112 -26.87 -27.18 9.27
C ARG A 112 -27.89 -28.23 8.82
N PRO A 113 -27.51 -29.50 8.61
CA PRO A 113 -28.52 -30.55 8.53
C PRO A 113 -29.22 -30.67 9.89
N ARG A 114 -30.54 -30.47 9.89
CA ARG A 114 -31.44 -30.82 11.00
C ARG A 114 -32.02 -32.22 10.77
N PRO A 115 -32.35 -32.95 11.84
CA PRO A 115 -32.43 -34.42 11.85
C PRO A 115 -33.69 -34.95 11.14
N PRO A 116 -33.67 -36.21 10.65
CA PRO A 116 -34.89 -36.88 10.25
C PRO A 116 -35.77 -37.16 11.48
N THR A 117 -36.95 -36.55 11.48
CA THR A 117 -38.11 -36.92 12.29
C THR A 117 -38.68 -38.26 11.81
N GLY A 118 -38.79 -39.23 12.72
CA GLY A 118 -39.93 -40.15 12.81
C GLY A 118 -39.94 -41.39 11.92
N GLY A 119 -39.95 -42.54 12.59
CA GLY A 119 -40.28 -43.89 12.12
C GLY A 119 -40.18 -44.85 13.29
#